data_AF-A0A3M1J149-F1
#
_entry.id   AF-A0A3M1J149-F1
#
_cell.length_a   1.000
_cell.length_b   1.000
_cell.length_c   1.000
_cell.angle_alpha   90.00
_cell.angle_beta   90.00
_cell.angle_gamma   90.00
#
_symmetry.space_group_name_H-M   'P 1'
#
loop_
_entity.id
_entity.type
_entity.pdbx_description
1 polymer ?
#
loop_
_entity_poly.entity_id
_entity_poly.type
_entity_poly.pdbx_seq_one_letter_code
_entity_poly.pdbx_strand_id
1 'polypeptide(L)'
;MRTQRSPFRIPRLLLALVMLAYFGFSVWYAGQRHLAFETGAFDTCVYIQPLWNFLHGKGFAVSLIEDNGPLRWATHIEPILFLVAPLYGLWPDPRLLYGLQAAALTLAA
;
A
#
# COMPACT_ATOMS: atom_id res chain seq x y z
N MET A 1 26.88 -38.64 6.33
CA MET A 1 26.69 -37.36 5.62
C MET A 1 26.39 -36.26 6.64
N ARG A 2 27.30 -35.28 6.81
CA ARG A 2 27.17 -34.19 7.79
C ARG A 2 26.47 -33.03 7.09
N THR A 3 25.22 -32.72 7.46
CA THR A 3 24.50 -31.56 6.91
C THR A 3 25.22 -30.28 7.31
N GLN A 4 25.98 -29.66 6.40
CA GLN A 4 26.54 -28.34 6.63
C GLN A 4 25.39 -27.33 6.78
N ARG A 5 25.22 -26.76 7.98
CA ARG A 5 24.30 -25.64 8.20
C ARG A 5 24.95 -24.40 7.57
N SER A 6 24.24 -23.67 6.72
CA SER A 6 24.82 -22.46 6.12
C SER A 6 25.20 -21.45 7.21
N PRO A 7 26.38 -20.82 7.13
CA PRO A 7 26.87 -19.90 8.16
C PRO A 7 26.00 -18.64 8.28
N PHE A 8 25.11 -18.40 7.30
CA PHE A 8 24.24 -17.23 7.22
C PHE A 8 22.83 -17.47 7.77
N ARG A 9 22.53 -18.62 8.40
CA ARG A 9 21.18 -18.88 8.94
C ARG A 9 20.75 -17.86 9.99
N ILE A 10 21.61 -17.58 10.97
CA ILE A 10 21.29 -16.65 12.06
C ILE A 10 21.13 -15.20 11.52
N PRO A 11 22.08 -14.66 10.73
CA PRO A 11 21.89 -13.33 10.12
C PRO A 11 20.61 -13.20 9.28
N ARG A 12 20.27 -14.23 8.47
CA ARG A 12 19.04 -14.22 7.66
C ARG A 12 17.78 -14.24 8.51
N LEU A 13 17.77 -15.01 9.60
CA LEU A 13 16.66 -15.03 10.54
C LEU A 13 16.51 -13.69 11.25
N LEU A 14 17.62 -13.08 11.69
CA LEU A 14 17.60 -11.76 12.32
C LEU A 14 17.09 -10.69 11.35
N LEU A 15 17.55 -10.69 10.09
CA LEU A 15 17.04 -9.79 9.06
C LEU A 15 15.54 -9.98 8.86
N ALA A 16 15.08 -11.22 8.68
CA ALA A 16 13.65 -11.51 8.51
C ALA A 16 12.81 -11.05 9.71
N LEU A 17 13.31 -11.21 10.94
CA LEU A 17 12.65 -10.71 12.15
C LEU A 17 12.56 -9.19 12.18
N VAL A 18 13.64 -8.49 11.80
CA VAL A 18 13.66 -7.02 11.74
C VAL A 18 12.69 -6.52 10.67
N MET A 19 12.70 -7.13 9.47
CA MET A 19 11.75 -6.80 8.39
C MET A 19 10.30 -7.01 8.84
N LEU A 20 10.00 -8.14 9.49
CA LEU A 20 8.66 -8.43 9.99
C LEU A 20 8.22 -7.44 11.08
N ALA A 21 9.13 -7.10 12.00
CA ALA A 21 8.87 -6.11 13.05
C ALA A 21 8.62 -4.72 12.46
N TYR A 22 9.44 -4.29 11.48
CA TYR A 22 9.27 -3.02 10.78
C TYR A 22 7.94 -2.95 10.02
N PHE A 23 7.59 -4.01 9.27
CA PHE A 23 6.32 -4.10 8.57
C PHE A 23 5.13 -4.01 9.54
N GLY A 24 5.12 -4.86 10.57
CA GLY A 24 4.04 -4.90 11.56
C GLY A 24 3.87 -3.57 12.29
N PHE A 25 4.98 -2.95 12.72
CA PHE A 25 4.96 -1.64 13.36
C PHE A 25 4.42 -0.56 12.41
N SER A 26 4.90 -0.50 11.17
CA SER A 26 4.47 0.48 10.17
C SER A 26 2.98 0.40 9.89
N VAL A 27 2.44 -0.81 9.71
CA VAL A 27 1.00 -1.02 9.47
C VAL A 27 0.17 -0.63 10.69
N TRP A 28 0.59 -1.07 11.88
CA TRP A 28 -0.10 -0.72 13.12
C TRP A 28 -0.13 0.79 13.35
N TYR A 29 1.03 1.45 13.24
CA TYR A 29 1.16 2.89 13.47
C TYR A 29 0.36 3.71 12.45
N ALA A 30 0.44 3.40 11.16
CA ALA A 30 -0.37 4.06 10.14
C ALA A 30 -1.88 3.85 10.39
N GLY A 31 -2.27 2.66 10.85
CA GLY A 31 -3.64 2.38 11.28
C GLY A 31 -4.10 3.25 12.45
N GLN A 32 -3.27 3.43 13.48
CA GLN A 32 -3.60 4.32 14.60
C GLN A 32 -3.74 5.77 14.16
N ARG A 33 -2.83 6.25 13.30
CA ARG A 33 -2.94 7.59 12.72
C ARG A 33 -4.22 7.77 11.92
N HIS A 34 -4.65 6.75 11.17
CA HIS A 34 -5.90 6.81 10.43
C HIS A 34 -7.12 6.95 11.35
N LEU A 35 -7.16 6.15 12.43
CA LEU A 35 -8.21 6.22 13.44
C LEU A 35 -8.21 7.55 14.21
N ALA A 36 -7.04 8.19 14.32
CA ALA A 36 -6.89 9.54 14.88
C ALA A 36 -7.11 10.67 13.86
N PHE A 37 -7.52 10.35 12.62
CA PHE A 37 -7.71 11.31 11.51
C PHE A 37 -6.45 12.06 11.08
N GLU A 38 -5.27 11.47 11.27
CA GLU A 38 -3.96 12.08 10.98
C GLU A 38 -3.31 11.62 9.66
N THR A 39 -4.03 10.90 8.79
CA THR A 39 -3.47 10.34 7.54
C THR A 39 -3.59 11.24 6.31
N GLY A 40 -3.99 12.50 6.48
CA GLY A 40 -4.20 13.43 5.36
C GLY A 40 -5.34 12.98 4.45
N ALA A 41 -6.52 13.55 4.65
CA ALA A 41 -7.72 13.15 3.89
C ALA A 41 -7.53 13.31 2.37
N PHE A 42 -6.90 14.40 1.94
CA PHE A 42 -6.63 14.66 0.53
C PHE A 42 -5.76 13.57 -0.11
N ASP A 43 -4.58 13.31 0.47
CA ASP A 43 -3.62 12.34 -0.06
C ASP A 43 -4.20 10.93 -0.11
N THR A 44 -4.91 10.53 0.95
CA THR A 44 -5.57 9.21 0.98
C THR A 44 -6.69 9.13 -0.06
N CYS A 45 -7.54 10.16 -0.15
CA CYS A 45 -8.71 10.13 -1.02
C CYS A 45 -8.36 10.17 -2.52
N VAL A 46 -7.24 10.79 -2.89
CA VAL A 46 -6.75 10.83 -4.26
C VAL A 46 -6.45 9.43 -4.82
N TYR A 47 -6.19 8.44 -3.97
CA TYR A 47 -5.96 7.04 -4.38
C TYR A 47 -7.20 6.15 -4.23
N ILE A 48 -7.96 6.28 -3.14
CA ILE A 48 -9.13 5.41 -2.92
C ILE A 48 -10.26 5.70 -3.91
N GLN A 49 -10.47 6.97 -4.29
CA GLN A 49 -11.56 7.35 -5.20
C GLN A 49 -11.38 6.76 -6.60
N PRO A 50 -10.19 6.83 -7.25
CA PRO A 50 -9.92 6.10 -8.48
C PRO A 50 -10.15 4.59 -8.39
N LEU A 51 -9.71 3.95 -7.30
CA LEU A 51 -9.88 2.50 -7.11
C LEU A 51 -11.36 2.14 -7.02
N TRP A 52 -12.12 2.88 -6.22
CA TRP A 52 -13.57 2.71 -6.11
C TRP A 52 -14.27 2.92 -7.46
N ASN A 53 -13.95 4.01 -8.16
CA ASN A 53 -14.55 4.33 -9.44
C ASN A 53 -14.23 3.28 -10.50
N PHE A 54 -12.99 2.76 -10.52
CA PHE A 54 -12.57 1.71 -11.44
C PHE A 54 -13.39 0.43 -11.24
N LEU A 55 -13.57 0.02 -9.99
CA LEU A 55 -14.40 -1.15 -9.63
C LEU A 55 -15.88 -0.99 -9.98
N HIS A 56 -16.36 0.25 -10.12
CA HIS A 56 -17.74 0.58 -10.49
C HIS A 56 -17.90 1.01 -11.96
N GLY A 57 -16.92 0.71 -12.82
CA GLY A 57 -17.01 0.96 -14.26
C GLY A 57 -16.89 2.43 -14.67
N LYS A 58 -16.39 3.30 -13.79
CA LYS A 58 -16.16 4.73 -14.06
C LYS A 58 -14.70 5.05 -14.43
N GLY A 59 -13.87 4.03 -14.61
CA GLY A 59 -12.42 4.17 -14.79
C GLY A 59 -11.73 4.75 -13.54
N PHE A 60 -10.46 5.12 -13.66
CA PHE A 60 -9.68 5.74 -12.58
C PHE A 60 -10.00 7.23 -12.41
N ALA A 61 -11.29 7.56 -12.33
CA ALA A 61 -11.76 8.94 -12.19
C ALA A 61 -11.53 9.49 -10.78
N VAL A 62 -11.24 10.79 -10.66
CA VAL A 62 -10.99 11.49 -9.39
C VAL A 62 -11.50 12.93 -9.47
N SER A 63 -12.14 13.40 -8.40
CA SER A 63 -12.75 14.74 -8.33
C SER A 63 -11.94 15.74 -7.47
N LEU A 64 -10.78 15.32 -6.98
CA LEU A 64 -9.94 16.15 -6.09
C LEU A 64 -8.88 16.95 -6.85
N ILE A 65 -8.69 16.69 -8.14
CA ILE A 65 -7.65 17.28 -8.99
C ILE A 65 -8.22 17.64 -10.38
N GLU A 66 -9.44 18.17 -10.40
CA GLU A 66 -10.22 18.40 -11.63
C GLU A 66 -9.54 19.33 -12.64
N ASP A 67 -8.71 20.26 -12.17
CA ASP A 67 -7.91 21.17 -13.02
C ASP A 67 -7.00 20.42 -14.00
N ASN A 68 -6.67 19.16 -13.69
CA ASN A 68 -5.80 18.33 -14.51
C ASN A 68 -6.60 17.31 -15.35
N GLY A 69 -7.94 17.33 -15.28
CA GLY A 69 -8.83 16.41 -15.99
C GLY A 69 -9.48 15.36 -15.08
N PRO A 70 -10.46 14.59 -15.60
CA PRO A 70 -11.31 13.73 -14.77
C PRO A 70 -10.62 12.43 -14.33
N LEU A 71 -9.45 12.10 -14.88
CA LEU A 71 -8.73 10.86 -14.64
C LEU A 71 -7.48 11.10 -13.80
N ARG A 72 -7.24 10.22 -12.82
CA ARG A 72 -6.01 10.20 -12.01
C ARG A 72 -4.74 10.23 -12.87
N TRP A 73 -4.80 9.58 -14.02
CA TRP A 73 -3.66 9.45 -14.95
C TRP A 73 -3.22 10.74 -15.61
N ALA A 74 -4.07 11.77 -15.61
CA ALA A 74 -3.69 13.06 -16.16
C ALA A 74 -2.68 13.80 -15.27
N THR A 75 -2.57 13.43 -13.99
CA THR A 75 -1.52 13.92 -13.08
C THR A 75 -0.43 12.90 -12.84
N HIS A 76 -0.78 11.62 -12.70
CA HIS A 76 0.17 10.55 -12.46
C HIS A 76 -0.27 9.24 -13.12
N ILE A 77 0.52 8.74 -14.06
CA ILE A 77 0.29 7.44 -14.70
C ILE A 77 0.78 6.35 -13.73
N GLU A 78 -0.17 5.54 -13.25
CA GLU A 78 0.09 4.55 -12.19
C GLU A 78 -0.49 3.17 -12.59
N PRO A 79 0.17 2.41 -13.48
CA PRO A 79 -0.35 1.12 -13.97
C PRO A 79 -0.52 0.08 -12.85
N ILE A 80 0.22 0.23 -11.75
CA ILE A 80 0.09 -0.63 -10.57
C ILE A 80 -1.33 -0.62 -9.97
N LEU A 81 -2.12 0.43 -10.21
CA LEU A 81 -3.49 0.52 -9.72
C LEU A 81 -4.39 -0.60 -10.28
N PHE A 82 -4.08 -1.19 -11.44
CA PHE A 82 -4.78 -2.37 -11.94
C PHE A 82 -4.59 -3.61 -11.05
N LEU A 83 -3.44 -3.72 -10.38
CA LEU A 83 -3.16 -4.81 -9.44
C LEU A 83 -3.73 -4.50 -8.05
N VAL A 84 -3.76 -3.22 -7.66
CA VAL A 84 -4.31 -2.78 -6.37
C VAL A 84 -5.84 -2.82 -6.36
N ALA A 85 -6.49 -2.47 -7.48
CA ALA A 85 -7.95 -2.45 -7.60
C ALA A 85 -8.65 -3.74 -7.14
N PRO A 86 -8.29 -4.95 -7.61
CA PRO A 86 -8.94 -6.17 -7.14
C PRO A 86 -8.74 -6.42 -5.64
N LEU A 87 -7.57 -6.07 -5.07
CA LEU A 87 -7.34 -6.18 -3.63
C LEU A 87 -8.24 -5.22 -2.84
N TYR A 88 -8.38 -3.99 -3.33
CA TYR A 88 -9.28 -3.00 -2.73
C TYR A 88 -10.74 -3.42 -2.88
N GLY A 89 -11.12 -4.11 -3.95
CA GLY A 89 -12.45 -4.68 -4.10
C GLY A 89 -12.76 -5.76 -3.06
N LEU A 90 -11.77 -6.55 -2.64
CA LEU A 90 -11.92 -7.55 -1.58
C LEU A 90 -12.02 -6.91 -0.18
N TRP A 91 -11.30 -5.80 0.03
CA TRP A 91 -11.34 -5.06 1.28
C TRP A 91 -11.28 -3.55 1.02
N PRO A 92 -12.45 -2.89 0.86
CA PRO A 92 -12.55 -1.48 0.46
C PRO A 92 -12.31 -0.53 1.64
N ASP A 93 -11.15 -0.65 2.27
CA ASP A 93 -10.72 0.14 3.42
C ASP A 93 -9.39 0.85 3.10
N PRO A 94 -9.23 2.16 3.38
CA PRO A 94 -7.99 2.89 3.11
C PRO A 94 -6.75 2.25 3.73
N ARG A 95 -6.90 1.54 4.86
CA ARG A 95 -5.81 0.87 5.57
C ARG A 95 -5.15 -0.24 4.75
N LEU A 96 -5.85 -0.79 3.76
CA LEU A 96 -5.25 -1.70 2.79
C LEU A 96 -4.05 -1.05 2.10
N LEU A 97 -4.18 0.21 1.66
CA LEU A 97 -3.12 0.91 0.93
C LEU A 97 -1.90 1.17 1.83
N TYR A 98 -2.13 1.49 3.12
CA TYR A 98 -1.04 1.62 4.09
C TYR A 98 -0.29 0.29 4.26
N GLY A 99 -1.02 -0.83 4.31
CA GLY A 99 -0.47 -2.18 4.33
C GLY A 99 0.38 -2.49 3.10
N LEU A 100 -0.13 -2.22 1.91
CA LEU A 100 0.57 -2.45 0.64
C LEU A 100 1.83 -1.59 0.53
N GLN A 101 1.76 -0.31 0.92
CA GLN A 101 2.91 0.58 0.94
C GLN A 101 3.98 0.11 1.93
N ALA A 102 3.59 -0.28 3.15
CA ALA A 102 4.52 -0.82 4.14
C ALA A 102 5.17 -2.12 3.66
N ALA A 103 4.43 -3.00 2.99
CA ALA A 103 4.97 -4.22 2.41
C ALA A 103 6.00 -3.91 1.31
N ALA A 104 5.67 -3.00 0.40
CA ALA A 104 6.57 -2.59 -0.69
C ALA A 104 7.89 -2.01 -0.14
N LEU A 105 7.82 -1.12 0.85
CA LEU A 105 9.00 -0.56 1.50
C LEU A 105 9.83 -1.62 2.24
N THR A 106 9.16 -2.54 2.93
CA THR A 106 9.85 -3.63 3.66
C THR A 106 10.58 -4.57 2.72
N LEU A 107 9.98 -4.94 1.59
CA LEU A 107 10.56 -5.87 0.63
C LEU A 107 11.67 -5.24 -0.23
N ALA A 108 11.70 -3.90 -0.34
CA ALA A 108 12.72 -3.17 -1.09
C ALA A 108 13.95 -2.77 -0.26
N ALA A 109 13.89 -2.88 1.07
CA ALA A 109 14.98 -2.59 2.01
C ALA A 109 16.03 -3.71 2.05
#